data_AF-A0A1Y2SU53-F1
#
_entry.id   AF-A0A1Y2SU53-F1
#
_cell.length_a   1.000
_cell.length_b   1.000
_cell.length_c   1.000
_cell.angle_alpha   90.00
_cell.angle_beta   90.00
_cell.angle_gamma   90.00
#
_symmetry.space_group_name_H-M   'P 1'
#
loop_
_entity.id
_entity.type
_entity.pdbx_description
1 polymer ?
#
loop_
_entity_poly.entity_id
_entity_poly.type
_entity_poly.pdbx_seq_one_letter_code
_entity_poly.pdbx_strand_id
1 'polypeptide(L)'
;MSEAYEYDPDAQYEDDNTGSAEVAQHGRHIEIDDVPQSQSQDDLEMADPVDPQTQAAINAYIPEPAPSQPQAPSTEDQFTTAYDIIDQITALVDSSPSVFLSRTQVRVEFAELDSLLSELKEVLPVQLERASALMREAERRLENAQSQADAIVDNAQAKSVQIINDANAQARILAGQENVVNLATLQARDILRTAQEKANALTKGANDYTADSMRALDDQLVELRHSINTGLQVLQERQQMAMQDLPQLTPEDYPQL
;
A
#
# COMPACT_ATOMS: atom_id res chain seq x y z
N MET A 1 48.93 -39.44 5.07
CA MET A 1 49.18 -39.65 3.63
C MET A 1 48.00 -39.01 2.91
N SER A 2 48.27 -37.92 2.21
CA SER A 2 47.31 -37.08 1.48
C SER A 2 47.26 -37.54 0.03
N GLU A 3 46.14 -38.11 -0.40
CA GLU A 3 45.87 -38.39 -1.82
C GLU A 3 45.28 -37.14 -2.47
N ALA A 4 45.99 -36.60 -3.45
CA ALA A 4 45.57 -35.48 -4.28
C ALA A 4 44.59 -36.01 -5.34
N TYR A 5 43.43 -35.36 -5.48
CA TYR A 5 42.55 -35.58 -6.62
C TYR A 5 43.17 -34.89 -7.83
N GLU A 6 43.68 -35.68 -8.76
CA GLU A 6 44.13 -35.24 -10.08
C GLU A 6 42.89 -34.87 -10.91
N TYR A 7 42.82 -33.62 -11.37
CA TYR A 7 41.76 -33.14 -12.25
C TYR A 7 42.07 -33.53 -13.70
N ASP A 8 41.23 -34.37 -14.29
CA ASP A 8 41.31 -34.75 -15.71
C ASP A 8 40.43 -33.80 -16.55
N PRO A 9 41.01 -32.92 -17.38
CA PRO A 9 40.27 -31.94 -18.17
C PRO A 9 39.50 -32.53 -19.37
N ASP A 10 39.67 -33.81 -19.70
CA ASP A 10 39.06 -34.44 -20.88
C ASP A 10 37.92 -35.44 -20.54
N ALA A 11 37.42 -35.42 -19.30
CA ALA A 11 36.26 -36.22 -18.92
C ALA A 11 34.98 -35.73 -19.65
N GLN A 12 34.69 -36.32 -20.81
CA GLN A 12 33.44 -36.11 -21.53
C GLN A 12 32.30 -36.80 -20.76
N TYR A 13 31.37 -35.99 -20.24
CA TYR A 13 30.11 -36.48 -19.70
C TYR A 13 29.21 -36.83 -20.89
N GLU A 14 28.87 -38.11 -21.05
CA GLU A 14 27.86 -38.56 -22.01
C GLU A 14 26.50 -37.97 -21.62
N ASP A 15 25.98 -37.09 -22.48
CA ASP A 15 24.66 -36.48 -22.39
C ASP A 15 23.60 -37.55 -22.71
N ASP A 16 23.04 -38.16 -21.66
CA ASP A 16 21.99 -39.17 -21.77
C ASP A 16 20.71 -38.50 -22.30
N ASN A 17 20.44 -38.76 -23.57
CA ASN A 17 19.37 -38.22 -24.39
C ASN A 17 17.97 -38.66 -23.87
N THR A 18 17.50 -38.02 -22.80
CA THR A 18 16.13 -38.16 -22.28
C THR A 18 15.22 -37.08 -22.87
N GLY A 19 14.92 -37.21 -24.17
CA GLY A 19 13.61 -36.93 -24.79
C GLY A 19 12.88 -35.61 -24.50
N SER A 20 13.54 -34.56 -24.00
CA SER A 20 12.88 -33.32 -23.56
C SER A 20 12.82 -32.23 -24.64
N ALA A 21 13.38 -32.50 -25.83
CA ALA A 21 13.53 -31.50 -26.89
C ALA A 21 12.44 -31.52 -27.98
N GLU A 22 11.51 -32.49 -28.00
CA GLU A 22 10.64 -32.73 -29.17
C GLU A 22 9.19 -32.21 -29.08
N VAL A 23 8.83 -31.43 -28.07
CA VAL A 23 7.46 -30.82 -27.96
C VAL A 23 7.39 -29.34 -28.34
N ALA A 24 8.48 -28.73 -28.81
CA ALA A 24 8.53 -27.28 -29.05
C ALA A 24 8.21 -26.82 -30.49
N GLN A 25 7.93 -27.70 -31.47
CA GLN A 25 7.93 -27.28 -32.88
C GLN A 25 6.65 -27.48 -33.71
N HIS A 26 5.51 -27.94 -33.17
CA HIS A 26 4.28 -28.08 -33.99
C HIS A 26 3.01 -27.50 -33.35
N GLY A 27 2.77 -26.21 -33.64
CA GLY A 27 1.48 -25.67 -34.08
C GLY A 27 0.28 -25.64 -33.12
N ARG A 28 -0.01 -24.45 -32.58
CA ARG A 28 -1.11 -23.62 -33.12
C ARG A 28 -0.98 -22.18 -32.64
N HIS A 29 -0.97 -21.26 -33.60
CA HIS A 29 -1.19 -19.84 -33.38
C HIS A 29 -2.59 -19.69 -32.77
N ILE A 30 -2.65 -19.39 -31.47
CA ILE A 30 -3.85 -18.86 -30.83
C ILE A 30 -3.61 -17.36 -30.76
N GLU A 31 -4.36 -16.63 -31.57
CA GLU A 31 -4.48 -15.18 -31.50
C GLU A 31 -5.21 -14.88 -30.19
N ILE A 32 -4.45 -14.48 -29.16
CA ILE A 32 -4.99 -13.94 -27.93
C ILE A 32 -5.07 -12.44 -28.16
N ASP A 33 -6.21 -11.99 -28.70
CA ASP A 33 -6.62 -10.60 -28.59
C ASP A 33 -6.73 -10.25 -27.08
N ASP A 34 -6.14 -9.12 -26.72
CA ASP A 34 -6.05 -8.52 -25.38
C ASP A 34 -5.17 -9.23 -24.33
N VAL A 35 -3.86 -9.13 -24.51
CA VAL A 35 -2.92 -9.03 -23.38
C VAL A 35 -2.76 -7.55 -23.05
N PRO A 36 -3.22 -7.03 -21.90
CA PRO A 36 -2.88 -5.69 -21.49
C PRO A 36 -1.37 -5.68 -21.25
N GLN A 37 -0.64 -4.92 -22.07
CA GLN A 37 0.79 -4.75 -21.93
C GLN A 37 1.09 -4.30 -20.50
N SER A 38 1.83 -5.13 -19.77
CA SER A 38 2.46 -4.77 -18.51
C SER A 38 3.39 -3.58 -18.76
N GLN A 39 2.88 -2.38 -18.45
CA GLN A 39 3.67 -1.16 -18.41
C GLN A 39 4.73 -1.31 -17.33
N SER A 40 5.97 -1.00 -17.72
CA SER A 40 7.17 -0.98 -16.92
C SER A 40 6.97 -0.20 -15.62
N GLN A 41 7.37 -0.80 -14.51
CA GLN A 41 7.22 -0.33 -13.12
C GLN A 41 8.17 0.84 -12.73
N ASP A 42 8.34 1.86 -13.58
CA ASP A 42 9.20 3.02 -13.26
C ASP A 42 8.50 4.39 -13.37
N ASP A 43 7.17 4.41 -13.46
CA ASP A 43 6.35 5.62 -13.27
C ASP A 43 5.36 5.39 -12.13
N LEU A 44 5.88 5.20 -10.90
CA LEU A 44 5.10 5.57 -9.73
C LEU A 44 5.06 7.10 -9.69
N GLU A 45 4.21 7.68 -10.52
CA GLU A 45 3.65 8.99 -10.25
C GLU A 45 3.16 8.91 -8.79
N MET A 46 3.85 9.60 -7.87
CA MET A 46 3.32 9.87 -6.55
C MET A 46 2.06 10.70 -6.80
N ALA A 47 0.93 10.02 -7.06
CA ALA A 47 -0.37 10.60 -7.05
C ALA A 47 -0.50 11.23 -5.67
N ASP A 48 -0.41 12.57 -5.63
CA ASP A 48 -0.56 13.38 -4.43
C ASP A 48 -1.79 12.83 -3.69
N PRO A 49 -1.66 12.17 -2.52
CA PRO A 49 -2.79 11.50 -1.89
C PRO A 49 -3.61 12.52 -1.09
N VAL A 50 -3.72 13.73 -1.62
CA VAL A 50 -4.61 14.74 -1.10
C VAL A 50 -5.84 14.69 -1.99
N ASP A 51 -6.82 13.87 -1.60
CA ASP A 51 -8.09 13.80 -2.32
C ASP A 51 -8.64 15.24 -2.50
N PRO A 52 -9.34 15.54 -3.62
CA PRO A 52 -9.85 16.88 -3.88
C PRO A 52 -10.70 17.45 -2.73
N GLN A 53 -11.37 16.62 -1.92
CA GLN A 53 -12.07 17.10 -0.72
C GLN A 53 -11.09 17.50 0.40
N THR A 54 -10.01 16.74 0.57
CA THR A 54 -8.90 17.06 1.48
C THR A 54 -8.17 18.33 1.03
N GLN A 55 -7.93 18.51 -0.27
CA GLN A 55 -7.29 19.71 -0.83
C GLN A 55 -8.22 20.94 -0.73
N ALA A 56 -9.52 20.76 -0.97
CA ALA A 56 -10.52 21.80 -0.78
C ALA A 56 -10.70 22.15 0.70
N ALA A 57 -10.60 21.18 1.63
CA ALA A 57 -10.62 21.43 3.06
C ALA A 57 -9.38 22.21 3.54
N ILE A 58 -8.21 21.96 2.94
CA ILE A 58 -6.99 22.72 3.19
C ILE A 58 -7.15 24.16 2.68
N ASN A 59 -7.64 24.35 1.46
CA ASN A 59 -7.81 25.69 0.86
C ASN A 59 -8.96 26.49 1.47
N ALA A 60 -10.03 25.84 1.94
CA ALA A 60 -11.18 26.52 2.55
C ALA A 60 -10.91 27.02 3.98
N TYR A 61 -9.79 26.61 4.60
CA TYR A 61 -9.51 26.90 6.00
C TYR A 61 -8.32 27.84 6.23
N ILE A 62 -7.73 28.39 5.17
CA ILE A 62 -6.94 29.62 5.29
C ILE A 62 -7.96 30.75 5.41
N PRO A 63 -8.17 31.37 6.58
CA PRO A 63 -9.09 32.49 6.69
C PRO A 63 -8.54 33.60 5.78
N GLU A 64 -9.41 34.20 4.96
CA GLU A 64 -9.03 35.42 4.25
C GLU A 64 -8.44 36.38 5.29
N PRO A 65 -7.23 36.95 5.04
CA PRO A 65 -6.67 37.93 5.95
C PRO A 65 -7.73 39.02 6.12
N ALA A 66 -8.09 39.30 7.39
CA ALA A 66 -9.12 40.27 7.71
C ALA A 66 -8.91 41.54 6.88
N PRO A 67 -9.97 42.10 6.24
CA PRO A 67 -9.83 43.17 5.27
C PRO A 67 -8.99 44.28 5.87
N SER A 68 -7.87 44.58 5.22
CA SER A 68 -6.97 45.68 5.58
C SER A 68 -7.79 46.96 5.66
N GLN A 69 -8.12 47.38 6.89
CA GLN A 69 -8.82 48.65 7.08
C GLN A 69 -7.93 49.77 6.52
N PRO A 70 -8.51 50.73 5.78
CA PRO A 70 -7.74 51.84 5.23
C PRO A 70 -6.97 52.52 6.35
N GLN A 71 -5.65 52.60 6.20
CA GLN A 71 -4.77 53.26 7.15
C GLN A 71 -5.23 54.70 7.28
N ALA A 72 -5.82 55.03 8.43
CA ALA A 72 -6.12 56.40 8.80
C ALA A 72 -4.82 57.23 8.77
N PRO A 73 -4.87 58.53 8.47
CA PRO A 73 -3.68 59.39 8.48
C PRO A 73 -2.92 59.21 9.80
N SER A 74 -1.61 59.03 9.69
CA SER A 74 -0.72 58.61 10.77
C SER A 74 -0.88 59.52 11.99
N THR A 75 -1.35 58.95 13.10
CA THR A 75 -1.45 59.64 14.39
C THR A 75 -0.10 60.22 14.85
N GLU A 76 1.01 59.69 14.31
CA GLU A 76 2.39 60.16 14.50
C GLU A 76 2.56 61.67 14.23
N ASP A 77 1.94 62.22 13.18
CA ASP A 77 2.12 63.64 12.80
C ASP A 77 1.59 64.63 13.86
N GLN A 78 0.69 64.17 14.74
CA GLN A 78 0.09 65.01 15.79
C GLN A 78 0.79 64.84 17.14
N PHE A 79 1.35 63.66 17.45
CA PHE A 79 2.09 63.43 18.70
C PHE A 79 3.40 64.23 18.77
N THR A 80 4.00 64.49 17.61
CA THR A 80 5.17 65.38 17.48
C THR A 80 4.84 66.78 18.00
N THR A 81 3.62 67.29 17.79
CA THR A 81 3.24 68.67 18.15
C THR A 81 3.30 68.99 19.65
N ALA A 82 2.91 68.08 20.55
CA ALA A 82 2.96 68.37 21.99
C ALA A 82 4.40 68.35 22.54
N TYR A 83 5.22 67.41 22.04
CA TYR A 83 6.64 67.36 22.37
C TYR A 83 7.41 68.53 21.76
N ASP A 84 7.07 68.94 20.53
CA ASP A 84 7.63 70.13 19.89
C ASP A 84 7.36 71.40 20.69
N ILE A 85 6.16 71.53 21.29
CA ILE A 85 5.83 72.68 22.16
C ILE A 85 6.66 72.63 23.45
N ILE A 86 6.85 71.45 24.04
CA ILE A 86 7.71 71.27 25.22
C ILE A 86 9.18 71.60 24.90
N ASP A 87 9.67 71.19 23.74
CA ASP A 87 11.02 71.49 23.28
C ASP A 87 11.20 72.98 23.00
N GLN A 88 10.18 73.64 22.43
CA GLN A 88 10.16 75.09 22.26
C GLN A 88 10.19 75.84 23.59
N ILE A 89 9.40 75.41 24.58
CA ILE A 89 9.44 75.98 25.95
C ILE A 89 10.82 75.78 26.57
N THR A 90 11.42 74.60 26.41
CA THR A 90 12.75 74.28 26.95
C THR A 90 13.83 75.15 26.30
N ALA A 91 13.79 75.30 24.98
CA ALA A 91 14.70 76.15 24.22
C ALA A 91 14.53 77.64 24.56
N LEU A 92 13.29 78.10 24.79
CA LEU A 92 12.99 79.47 25.23
C LEU A 92 13.61 79.76 26.60
N VAL A 93 13.54 78.80 27.53
CA VAL A 93 14.16 78.92 28.86
C VAL A 93 15.68 78.86 28.78
N ASP A 94 16.26 77.96 27.98
CA ASP A 94 17.72 77.80 27.86
C ASP A 94 18.40 78.97 27.12
N SER A 95 17.72 79.59 26.14
CA SER A 95 18.24 80.73 25.36
C SER A 95 18.06 82.08 26.04
N SER A 96 17.23 82.15 27.09
CA SER A 96 16.91 83.40 27.77
C SER A 96 18.04 83.86 28.71
N PRO A 97 18.34 85.16 28.77
CA PRO A 97 19.43 85.68 29.59
C PRO A 97 19.14 85.53 31.11
N SER A 98 20.16 85.12 31.85
CA SER A 98 20.09 85.07 33.32
C SER A 98 19.94 86.46 33.94
N VAL A 99 19.16 86.55 35.01
CA VAL A 99 18.97 87.81 35.74
C VAL A 99 20.26 88.17 36.47
N PHE A 100 20.70 89.42 36.35
CA PHE A 100 21.93 89.90 36.97
C PHE A 100 21.95 89.60 38.48
N LEU A 101 23.01 88.95 38.96
CA LEU A 101 23.21 88.41 40.34
C LEU A 101 22.41 87.16 40.75
N SER A 102 21.62 86.53 39.87
CA SER A 102 20.85 85.32 40.19
C SER A 102 21.31 84.13 39.34
N ARG A 103 21.82 83.06 39.96
CA ARG A 103 22.25 81.83 39.25
C ARG A 103 21.10 80.88 38.91
N THR A 104 19.90 81.16 39.39
CA THR A 104 18.72 80.28 39.30
C THR A 104 17.52 80.94 38.62
N GLN A 105 17.65 82.17 38.14
CA GLN A 105 16.55 82.91 37.54
C GLN A 105 16.90 83.35 36.13
N VAL A 106 15.98 83.07 35.22
CA VAL A 106 16.08 83.39 33.80
C VAL A 106 14.94 84.34 33.44
N ARG A 107 15.25 85.34 32.61
CA ARG A 107 14.26 86.34 32.20
C ARG A 107 13.64 85.92 30.87
N VAL A 108 12.42 85.43 30.95
CA VAL A 108 11.66 84.93 29.80
C VAL A 108 10.56 85.94 29.44
N GLU A 109 10.22 86.07 28.16
CA GLU A 109 9.07 86.85 27.72
C GLU A 109 7.78 86.15 28.17
N PHE A 110 7.00 86.83 29.02
CA PHE A 110 5.82 86.23 29.64
C PHE A 110 4.74 85.92 28.61
N ALA A 111 4.55 86.80 27.63
CA ALA A 111 3.53 86.60 26.58
C ALA A 111 3.83 85.39 25.69
N GLU A 112 5.11 85.13 25.39
CA GLU A 112 5.55 84.00 24.56
C GLU A 112 5.43 82.67 25.32
N LEU A 113 5.86 82.65 26.59
CA LEU A 113 5.71 81.48 27.45
C LEU A 113 4.25 81.13 27.73
N ASP A 114 3.40 82.13 27.98
CA ASP A 114 1.96 81.95 28.25
C ASP A 114 1.22 81.42 27.01
N SER A 115 1.61 81.86 25.81
CA SER A 115 1.09 81.33 24.55
C SER A 115 1.43 79.85 24.37
N LEU A 116 2.71 79.47 24.54
CA LEU A 116 3.16 78.09 24.40
C LEU A 116 2.54 77.17 25.46
N LEU A 117 2.40 77.63 26.71
CA LEU A 117 1.74 76.86 27.77
C LEU A 117 0.23 76.70 27.51
N SER A 118 -0.42 77.72 26.96
CA SER A 118 -1.85 77.64 26.59
C SER A 118 -2.09 76.67 25.44
N GLU A 119 -1.23 76.69 24.42
CA GLU A 119 -1.26 75.74 23.31
C GLU A 119 -1.00 74.31 23.79
N LEU A 120 0.01 74.10 24.66
CA LEU A 120 0.30 72.81 25.26
C LEU A 120 -0.90 72.26 26.06
N LYS A 121 -1.57 73.13 26.82
CA LYS A 121 -2.75 72.77 27.62
C LYS A 121 -3.96 72.40 26.76
N GLU A 122 -4.07 72.95 25.56
CA GLU A 122 -5.14 72.62 24.61
C GLU A 122 -4.87 71.28 23.91
N VAL A 123 -3.62 71.02 23.53
CA VAL A 123 -3.24 69.88 22.70
C VAL A 123 -2.99 68.59 23.51
N LEU A 124 -2.39 68.68 24.71
CA LEU A 124 -2.06 67.51 25.54
C LEU A 124 -3.23 66.58 25.87
N PRO A 125 -4.41 67.07 26.31
CA PRO A 125 -5.51 66.21 26.72
C PRO A 125 -6.03 65.34 25.57
N VAL A 126 -6.17 65.93 24.38
CA VAL A 126 -6.68 65.26 23.17
C VAL A 126 -5.75 64.14 22.74
N GLN A 127 -4.44 64.35 22.85
CA GLN A 127 -3.44 63.33 22.52
C GLN A 127 -3.44 62.17 23.51
N LEU A 128 -3.55 62.43 24.81
CA LEU A 128 -3.60 61.39 25.83
C LEU A 128 -4.85 60.50 25.68
N GLU A 129 -6.01 61.12 25.40
CA GLU A 129 -7.24 60.39 25.14
C GLU A 129 -7.11 59.51 23.89
N ARG A 130 -6.53 60.04 22.80
CA ARG A 130 -6.32 59.30 21.55
C ARG A 130 -5.29 58.18 21.71
N ALA A 131 -4.19 58.41 22.43
CA ALA A 131 -3.22 57.37 22.76
C ALA A 131 -3.88 56.25 23.56
N SER A 132 -4.71 56.59 24.55
CA SER A 132 -5.47 55.61 25.34
C SER A 132 -6.47 54.83 24.48
N ALA A 133 -7.13 55.50 23.52
CA ALA A 133 -8.03 54.85 22.58
C ALA A 133 -7.28 53.91 21.63
N LEU A 134 -6.10 54.31 21.15
CA LEU A 134 -5.23 53.47 20.32
C LEU A 134 -4.75 52.25 21.10
N MET A 135 -4.33 52.41 22.36
CA MET A 135 -3.92 51.28 23.21
C MET A 135 -5.07 50.31 23.44
N ARG A 136 -6.29 50.81 23.70
CA ARG A 136 -7.48 49.95 23.84
C ARG A 136 -7.80 49.19 22.55
N GLU A 137 -7.71 49.85 21.40
CA GLU A 137 -7.93 49.20 20.11
C GLU A 137 -6.82 48.19 19.77
N ALA A 138 -5.57 48.51 20.12
CA ALA A 138 -4.44 47.60 19.96
C ALA A 138 -4.60 46.36 20.85
N GLU A 139 -5.00 46.52 22.11
CA GLU A 139 -5.28 45.41 23.03
C GLU A 139 -6.43 44.54 22.51
N ARG A 140 -7.52 45.18 22.07
CA ARG A 140 -8.65 44.47 21.46
C ARG A 140 -8.24 43.69 20.22
N ARG A 141 -7.38 44.26 19.36
CA ARG A 141 -6.85 43.57 18.19
C ARG A 141 -5.94 42.41 18.57
N LEU A 142 -5.10 42.60 19.59
CA LEU A 142 -4.21 41.56 20.10
C LEU A 142 -5.02 40.38 20.65
N GLU A 143 -6.01 40.64 21.49
CA GLU A 143 -6.89 39.61 22.06
C GLU A 143 -7.66 38.85 20.97
N ASN A 144 -8.20 39.57 19.98
CA ASN A 144 -8.86 38.93 18.83
C ASN A 144 -7.89 38.08 18.00
N ALA A 145 -6.66 38.55 17.77
CA ALA A 145 -5.65 37.82 17.02
C ALA A 145 -5.19 36.55 17.77
N GLN A 146 -5.02 36.65 19.09
CA GLN A 146 -4.69 35.51 19.94
C GLN A 146 -5.82 34.46 19.92
N SER A 147 -7.07 34.89 20.13
CA SER A 147 -8.22 33.97 20.08
C SER A 147 -8.38 33.30 18.70
N GLN A 148 -8.13 34.03 17.61
CA GLN A 148 -8.14 33.46 16.26
C GLN A 148 -7.00 32.46 16.05
N ALA A 149 -5.79 32.77 16.54
CA ALA A 149 -4.65 31.86 16.45
C ALA A 149 -4.90 30.56 17.22
N ASP A 150 -5.43 30.66 18.45
CA ASP A 150 -5.79 29.50 19.25
C ASP A 150 -6.86 28.65 18.55
N ALA A 151 -7.89 29.28 17.98
CA ALA A 151 -8.91 28.58 17.22
C ALA A 151 -8.33 27.85 15.99
N ILE A 152 -7.38 28.46 15.27
CA ILE A 152 -6.71 27.82 14.13
C ILE A 152 -5.90 26.61 14.59
N VAL A 153 -5.14 26.75 15.68
CA VAL A 153 -4.32 25.65 16.23
C VAL A 153 -5.20 24.48 16.68
N ASP A 154 -6.29 24.77 17.40
CA ASP A 154 -7.22 23.75 17.87
C ASP A 154 -7.87 22.99 16.70
N ASN A 155 -8.30 23.71 15.67
CA ASN A 155 -8.89 23.09 14.48
C ASN A 155 -7.86 22.28 13.69
N ALA A 156 -6.63 22.79 13.53
CA ALA A 156 -5.55 22.07 12.86
C ALA A 156 -5.20 20.78 13.62
N GLN A 157 -5.16 20.82 14.95
CA GLN A 157 -4.91 19.65 15.79
C GLN A 157 -6.05 18.63 15.67
N ALA A 158 -7.31 19.06 15.74
CA ALA A 158 -8.47 18.18 15.55
C ALA A 158 -8.45 17.51 14.17
N LYS A 159 -8.12 18.26 13.11
CA LYS A 159 -8.02 17.73 11.75
C LYS A 159 -6.86 16.75 11.60
N SER A 160 -5.70 17.05 12.19
CA SER A 160 -4.54 16.15 12.19
C SER A 160 -4.88 14.81 12.84
N VAL A 161 -5.55 14.82 13.99
CA VAL A 161 -6.02 13.60 14.67
C VAL A 161 -6.97 12.80 13.76
N GLN A 162 -7.89 13.48 13.06
CA GLN A 162 -8.78 12.83 12.11
C GLN A 162 -7.99 12.15 10.97
N ILE A 163 -7.07 12.87 10.32
CA ILE A 163 -6.26 12.35 9.21
C ILE A 163 -5.47 11.11 9.66
N ILE A 164 -4.84 11.16 10.84
CA ILE A 164 -4.07 10.04 11.38
C ILE A 164 -4.99 8.83 11.62
N ASN A 165 -6.19 9.03 12.17
CA ASN A 165 -7.14 7.96 12.42
C ASN A 165 -7.62 7.31 11.11
N ASP A 166 -7.95 8.12 10.11
CA ASP A 166 -8.40 7.65 8.79
C ASP A 166 -7.29 6.86 8.07
N ALA A 167 -6.07 7.40 8.07
CA ALA A 167 -4.90 6.72 7.51
C ALA A 167 -4.61 5.39 8.21
N ASN A 168 -4.70 5.33 9.54
CA ASN A 168 -4.54 4.08 10.29
C ASN A 168 -5.65 3.06 9.98
N ALA A 169 -6.89 3.51 9.83
CA ALA A 169 -8.00 2.64 9.45
C ALA A 169 -7.77 2.04 8.06
N GLN A 170 -7.36 2.87 7.10
CA GLN A 170 -7.03 2.44 5.74
C GLN A 170 -5.84 1.46 5.74
N ALA A 171 -4.76 1.75 6.45
CA ALA A 171 -3.60 0.86 6.57
C ALA A 171 -3.98 -0.52 7.14
N ARG A 172 -4.87 -0.58 8.14
CA ARG A 172 -5.40 -1.85 8.67
C ARG A 172 -6.20 -2.62 7.64
N ILE A 173 -7.00 -1.93 6.81
CA ILE A 173 -7.76 -2.56 5.73
C ILE A 173 -6.79 -3.17 4.71
N LEU A 174 -5.79 -2.42 4.25
CA LEU A 174 -4.80 -2.91 3.29
C LEU A 174 -4.02 -4.11 3.86
N ALA A 175 -3.49 -3.98 5.08
CA ALA A 175 -2.78 -5.07 5.74
C ALA A 175 -3.67 -6.31 5.97
N GLY A 176 -4.95 -6.10 6.30
CA GLY A 176 -5.93 -7.18 6.43
C GLY A 176 -6.21 -7.89 5.12
N GLN A 177 -6.38 -7.13 4.02
CA GLN A 177 -6.61 -7.68 2.69
C GLN A 177 -5.41 -8.51 2.20
N GLU A 178 -4.18 -8.00 2.32
CA GLU A 178 -2.98 -8.74 1.95
C GLU A 178 -2.84 -10.05 2.76
N ASN A 179 -3.15 -10.01 4.06
CA ASN A 179 -3.16 -11.22 4.89
C ASN A 179 -4.21 -12.24 4.43
N VAL A 180 -5.42 -11.81 4.10
CA VAL A 180 -6.49 -12.69 3.61
C VAL A 180 -6.13 -13.31 2.26
N VAL A 181 -5.58 -12.53 1.32
CA VAL A 181 -5.17 -13.04 0.00
C VAL A 181 -4.02 -14.03 0.12
N ASN A 182 -3.02 -13.75 0.96
CA ASN A 182 -1.91 -14.67 1.21
C ASN A 182 -2.41 -15.98 1.83
N LEU A 183 -3.27 -15.91 2.84
CA LEU A 183 -3.86 -17.09 3.48
C LEU A 183 -4.69 -17.92 2.49
N ALA A 184 -5.54 -17.26 1.69
CA ALA A 184 -6.35 -17.92 0.66
C ALA A 184 -5.47 -18.60 -0.40
N THR A 185 -4.36 -17.96 -0.81
CA THR A 185 -3.40 -18.52 -1.77
C THR A 185 -2.70 -19.76 -1.20
N LEU A 186 -2.28 -19.72 0.07
CA LEU A 186 -1.71 -20.87 0.76
C LEU A 186 -2.70 -22.03 0.84
N GLN A 187 -3.95 -21.74 1.22
CA GLN A 187 -5.00 -22.75 1.29
C GLN A 187 -5.32 -23.35 -0.08
N ALA A 188 -5.37 -22.53 -1.14
CA ALA A 188 -5.58 -23.01 -2.51
C ALA A 188 -4.45 -23.95 -2.96
N ARG A 189 -3.19 -23.61 -2.67
CA ARG A 189 -2.04 -24.48 -2.95
C ARG A 189 -2.13 -25.82 -2.22
N ASP A 190 -2.59 -25.81 -0.97
CA ASP A 190 -2.75 -27.02 -0.17
C ASP A 190 -3.85 -27.94 -0.71
N ILE A 191 -4.98 -27.34 -1.12
CA ILE A 191 -6.08 -28.06 -1.79
C ILE A 191 -5.58 -28.69 -3.09
N LEU A 192 -4.85 -27.94 -3.93
CA LEU A 192 -4.30 -28.45 -5.19
C LEU A 192 -3.33 -29.60 -4.96
N ARG A 193 -2.40 -29.48 -4.00
CA ARG A 193 -1.47 -30.55 -3.63
C ARG A 193 -2.22 -31.81 -3.20
N THR A 194 -3.19 -31.66 -2.30
CA THR A 194 -4.01 -32.77 -1.81
C THR A 194 -4.84 -33.40 -2.93
N ALA A 195 -5.38 -32.60 -3.84
CA ALA A 195 -6.12 -33.09 -5.00
C ALA A 195 -5.21 -33.90 -5.94
N GLN A 196 -3.98 -33.42 -6.19
CA GLN A 196 -3.00 -34.12 -7.01
C GLN A 196 -2.57 -35.45 -6.37
N GLU A 197 -2.31 -35.46 -5.07
CA GLU A 197 -1.99 -36.69 -4.32
C GLU A 197 -3.12 -37.72 -4.43
N LYS A 198 -4.38 -37.27 -4.24
CA LYS A 198 -5.56 -38.14 -4.41
C LYS A 198 -5.74 -38.64 -5.83
N ALA A 199 -5.54 -37.78 -6.83
CA ALA A 199 -5.62 -38.16 -8.24
C ALA A 199 -4.56 -39.23 -8.57
N ASN A 200 -3.32 -39.04 -8.13
CA ASN A 200 -2.24 -40.00 -8.32
C ASN A 200 -2.54 -41.33 -7.63
N ALA A 201 -3.04 -41.29 -6.38
CA ALA A 201 -3.42 -42.49 -5.65
C ALA A 201 -4.58 -43.25 -6.32
N LEU A 202 -5.58 -42.53 -6.83
CA LEU A 202 -6.71 -43.10 -7.55
C LEU A 202 -6.25 -43.77 -8.86
N THR A 203 -5.43 -43.08 -9.65
CA THR A 203 -4.87 -43.63 -10.89
C THR A 203 -4.06 -44.89 -10.62
N LYS A 204 -3.21 -44.87 -9.59
CA LYS A 204 -2.45 -46.06 -9.18
C LYS A 204 -3.38 -47.20 -8.77
N GLY A 205 -4.36 -46.94 -7.91
CA GLY A 205 -5.32 -47.95 -7.46
C GLY A 205 -6.15 -48.54 -8.61
N ALA A 206 -6.54 -47.73 -9.59
CA ALA A 206 -7.25 -48.19 -10.78
C ALA A 206 -6.39 -49.09 -11.67
N ASN A 207 -5.11 -48.73 -11.84
CA ASN A 207 -4.16 -49.55 -12.59
C ASN A 207 -3.90 -50.89 -11.89
N ASP A 208 -3.68 -50.86 -10.57
CA ASP A 208 -3.46 -52.06 -9.76
C ASP A 208 -4.69 -52.99 -9.83
N TYR A 209 -5.90 -52.44 -9.66
CA TYR A 209 -7.15 -53.20 -9.80
C TYR A 209 -7.33 -53.83 -11.19
N THR A 210 -7.01 -53.08 -12.25
CA THR A 210 -7.10 -53.58 -13.63
C THR A 210 -6.09 -54.71 -13.86
N ALA A 211 -4.86 -54.55 -13.38
CA ALA A 211 -3.83 -55.58 -13.47
C ALA A 211 -4.23 -56.86 -12.73
N ASP A 212 -4.79 -56.75 -11.52
CA ASP A 212 -5.26 -57.89 -10.74
C ASP A 212 -6.45 -58.57 -11.40
N SER A 213 -7.39 -57.80 -11.95
CA SER A 213 -8.52 -58.33 -12.71
C SER A 213 -8.06 -59.09 -13.96
N MET A 214 -7.08 -58.55 -14.69
CA MET A 214 -6.51 -59.22 -15.87
C MET A 214 -5.76 -60.50 -15.51
N ARG A 215 -5.01 -60.51 -14.40
CA ARG A 215 -4.34 -61.73 -13.89
C ARG A 215 -5.36 -62.80 -13.50
N ALA A 216 -6.41 -62.42 -12.77
CA ALA A 216 -7.47 -63.36 -12.39
C ALA A 216 -8.18 -63.96 -13.61
N LEU A 217 -8.41 -63.17 -14.65
CA LEU A 217 -8.96 -63.67 -15.93
C LEU A 217 -7.98 -64.60 -16.65
N ASP A 218 -6.68 -64.30 -16.66
CA ASP A 218 -5.66 -65.18 -17.24
C ASP A 218 -5.61 -66.54 -16.52
N ASP A 219 -5.63 -66.55 -15.19
CA ASP A 219 -5.68 -67.77 -14.38
C ASP A 219 -6.90 -68.63 -14.72
N GLN A 220 -8.08 -68.01 -14.85
CA GLN A 220 -9.32 -68.69 -15.25
C GLN A 220 -9.23 -69.27 -16.67
N LEU A 221 -8.59 -68.56 -17.60
CA LEU A 221 -8.38 -69.04 -18.97
C LEU A 221 -7.41 -70.22 -19.01
N VAL A 222 -6.36 -70.21 -18.18
CA VAL A 222 -5.42 -71.33 -18.04
C VAL A 222 -6.13 -72.57 -17.50
N GLU A 223 -6.96 -72.42 -16.46
CA GLU A 223 -7.76 -73.51 -15.90
C GLU A 223 -8.76 -74.08 -16.91
N LEU A 224 -9.46 -73.21 -17.63
CA LEU A 224 -10.39 -73.62 -18.69
C LEU A 224 -9.67 -74.38 -19.81
N ARG A 225 -8.50 -73.90 -20.23
CA ARG A 225 -7.67 -74.58 -21.24
C ARG A 225 -7.21 -75.95 -20.75
N HIS A 226 -6.81 -76.07 -19.48
CA HIS A 226 -6.43 -77.35 -18.89
C HIS A 226 -7.61 -78.33 -18.94
N SER A 227 -8.80 -77.90 -18.51
CA SER A 227 -10.03 -78.68 -18.52
C SER A 227 -10.43 -79.15 -19.93
N ILE A 228 -10.29 -78.29 -20.95
CA ILE A 228 -10.52 -78.65 -22.36
C ILE A 228 -9.53 -79.73 -22.82
N ASN A 229 -8.23 -79.57 -22.52
CA ASN A 229 -7.21 -80.55 -22.89
C ASN A 229 -7.45 -81.91 -22.23
N THR A 230 -7.80 -81.93 -20.93
CA THR A 230 -8.17 -83.18 -20.23
C THR A 230 -9.41 -83.81 -20.87
N GLY A 231 -10.43 -83.01 -21.20
CA GLY A 231 -11.61 -83.50 -21.91
C GLY A 231 -11.27 -84.14 -23.25
N LEU A 232 -10.43 -83.48 -24.06
CA LEU A 232 -9.96 -84.02 -25.34
C LEU A 232 -9.17 -85.31 -25.18
N GLN A 233 -8.31 -85.41 -24.16
CA GLN A 233 -7.55 -86.62 -23.85
C GLN A 233 -8.49 -87.78 -23.50
N VAL A 234 -9.48 -87.56 -22.63
CA VAL A 234 -10.49 -88.58 -22.28
C VAL A 234 -11.28 -89.03 -23.51
N LEU A 235 -11.61 -88.12 -24.43
CA LEU A 235 -12.27 -88.48 -25.69
C LEU A 235 -11.36 -89.36 -26.57
N GLN A 236 -10.08 -89.01 -26.70
CA GLN A 236 -9.12 -89.81 -27.46
C GLN A 236 -8.94 -91.21 -26.86
N GLU A 237 -8.82 -91.31 -25.53
CA GLU A 237 -8.73 -92.59 -24.82
C GLU A 237 -9.97 -93.46 -25.08
N ARG A 238 -11.18 -92.88 -24.98
CA ARG A 238 -12.43 -93.59 -25.30
C ARG A 238 -12.49 -94.03 -26.75
N GLN A 239 -12.02 -93.21 -27.69
CA GLN A 239 -11.97 -93.57 -29.10
C GLN A 239 -11.00 -94.75 -29.34
N GLN A 240 -9.84 -94.76 -28.70
CA GLN A 240 -8.87 -95.86 -28.79
C GLN A 240 -9.40 -97.15 -28.16
N MET A 241 -10.07 -97.08 -27.01
CA MET A 241 -10.73 -98.22 -26.39
C MET A 241 -11.83 -98.78 -27.30
N ALA A 242 -12.68 -97.91 -27.86
CA ALA A 242 -13.71 -98.33 -28.82
C ALA A 242 -13.12 -98.97 -30.09
N MET A 243 -11.94 -98.54 -30.54
CA MET A 243 -11.20 -99.17 -31.65
C MET A 243 -10.61 -100.55 -31.28
N GLN A 244 -10.25 -100.77 -30.02
CA GLN A 244 -9.79 -102.08 -29.53
C GLN A 244 -10.95 -103.06 -29.29
N ASP A 245 -12.12 -102.55 -28.87
CA ASP A 245 -13.35 -103.32 -28.68
C ASP A 245 -14.13 -103.54 -29.99
N LEU A 246 -13.60 -103.08 -31.14
CA LEU A 246 -14.15 -103.48 -32.44
C LEU A 246 -13.95 -105.01 -32.58
N PRO A 247 -15.03 -105.80 -32.74
CA PRO A 247 -14.89 -107.24 -32.94
C PRO A 247 -14.06 -107.47 -34.21
N GLN A 248 -12.84 -107.97 -34.02
CA GLN A 248 -12.04 -108.49 -35.13
C GLN A 248 -12.82 -109.71 -35.64
N LEU A 249 -13.35 -109.64 -36.86
CA LEU A 249 -13.95 -110.78 -37.55
C LEU A 249 -12.89 -111.90 -37.58
N THR A 250 -13.03 -112.89 -36.70
CA THR A 250 -12.18 -114.08 -36.77
C THR A 250 -12.70 -114.94 -37.93
N PRO A 251 -11.85 -115.74 -38.60
CA PRO A 251 -12.29 -116.67 -39.65
C PRO A 251 -13.38 -117.67 -39.21
N GLU A 252 -13.68 -117.75 -37.91
CA GLU A 252 -14.68 -118.62 -37.28
C GLU A 252 -16.09 -118.01 -37.24
N ASP A 253 -16.25 -116.70 -37.48
CA ASP A 253 -17.55 -116.01 -37.55
C ASP A 253 -18.20 -116.08 -38.95
N TYR A 254 -17.56 -116.77 -39.90
CA TYR A 254 -18.18 -117.07 -41.20
C TYR A 254 -18.95 -118.41 -41.13
N PRO A 255 -20.22 -118.47 -41.53
CA PRO A 255 -20.96 -119.72 -41.57
C PRO A 255 -20.30 -120.68 -42.57
N GLN A 256 -19.96 -121.89 -42.10
CA GLN A 256 -19.46 -122.96 -42.96
C GLN A 256 -20.60 -123.39 -43.92
N LEU A 257 -20.35 -123.25 -45.21
CA LEU A 257 -21.21 -123.76 -46.29
C LEU A 257 -20.91 -125.23 -46.59
#